data_AF-A0A522P6U3-F1
#
_entry.id   AF-A0A522P6U3-F1
#
_cell.length_a   1.000
_cell.length_b   1.000
_cell.length_c   1.000
_cell.angle_alpha   90.00
_cell.angle_beta   90.00
_cell.angle_gamma   90.00
#
_symmetry.space_group_name_H-M   'P 1'
#
loop_
_entity.id
_entity.type
_entity.pdbx_description
1 polymer ?
#
loop_
_entity_poly.entity_id
_entity_poly.type
_entity_poly.pdbx_seq_one_letter_code
_entity_poly.pdbx_strand_id
1 'polypeptide(L)'
;MVGVMPLAIAAGVIGIAALLFVSFWEQAMKRLSFSHKGLERAIAAAHIDVRPQDFILILLAIIAISWVMLALVLRLSFVAGIVTLAAVAALAAGGAHVWLRMRANAWQQNFLGQLELVLRMMSSSLRVGLGLRQAMVLVTEELADPARHEFSRVIGESNVGVPLLDALDKLAERIPAGEMQMMSRAIRVQSQTGGDLGQVLENLAGTIRDRRRLQRRIRALTSQGRASGYILVALPIFVGLFVVSTQHQMGAALLFTSIGHMVIGAVVALEVMAGAAIAKILRFDG
;
A
#
# COMPACT_ATOMS: atom_id res chain seq x y z
N MET A 1 34.65 40.22 -20.60
CA MET A 1 33.34 40.29 -19.92
C MET A 1 32.47 39.05 -20.21
N VAL A 2 32.99 37.81 -20.08
CA VAL A 2 32.27 36.56 -20.46
C VAL A 2 31.98 35.64 -19.26
N GLY A 3 32.42 36.00 -18.04
CA GLY A 3 32.34 35.12 -16.86
C GLY A 3 31.03 35.15 -16.05
N VAL A 4 30.09 36.07 -16.31
CA VAL A 4 28.94 36.34 -15.41
C VAL A 4 27.65 35.66 -15.87
N MET A 5 27.48 35.42 -17.17
CA MET A 5 26.29 34.76 -17.73
C MET A 5 26.02 33.32 -17.24
N PRO A 6 27.02 32.42 -17.12
CA PRO A 6 26.74 31.05 -16.67
C PRO A 6 26.32 30.98 -15.20
N LEU A 7 26.78 31.92 -14.36
CA LEU A 7 26.38 32.03 -12.95
C LEU A 7 24.93 32.50 -12.79
N ALA A 8 24.47 33.42 -13.62
CA ALA A 8 23.08 33.91 -13.59
C ALA A 8 22.07 32.81 -13.98
N ILE A 9 22.41 31.98 -14.98
CA ILE A 9 21.57 30.86 -15.41
C ILE A 9 21.54 29.76 -14.32
N ALA A 10 22.68 29.42 -13.73
CA ALA A 10 22.74 28.48 -12.62
C ALA A 10 21.93 28.96 -11.41
N ALA A 11 22.03 30.24 -11.04
CA ALA A 11 21.24 30.82 -9.96
C ALA A 11 19.74 30.82 -10.27
N GLY A 12 19.34 31.08 -11.51
CA GLY A 12 17.95 31.01 -11.96
C GLY A 12 17.36 29.60 -11.90
N VAL A 13 18.10 28.59 -12.36
CA VAL A 13 17.67 27.17 -12.31
C VAL A 13 17.55 26.70 -10.86
N ILE A 14 18.51 27.07 -9.99
CA ILE A 14 18.45 26.76 -8.56
C ILE A 14 17.26 27.46 -7.89
N GLY A 15 16.99 28.73 -8.24
CA GLY A 15 15.84 29.47 -7.72
C GLY A 15 14.50 28.86 -8.15
N ILE A 16 14.36 28.46 -9.41
CA ILE A 16 13.16 27.78 -9.90
C ILE A 16 13.00 26.40 -9.27
N ALA A 17 14.08 25.63 -9.17
CA ALA A 17 14.07 24.34 -8.48
C ALA A 17 13.71 24.50 -6.99
N ALA A 18 14.21 25.54 -6.32
CA ALA A 18 13.87 25.87 -4.95
C ALA A 18 12.40 26.31 -4.80
N LEU A 19 11.85 27.09 -5.74
CA LEU A 19 10.44 27.50 -5.73
C LEU A 19 9.49 26.33 -6.05
N LEU A 20 9.85 25.47 -6.99
CA LEU A 20 9.13 24.23 -7.28
C LEU A 20 9.21 23.28 -6.08
N PHE A 21 10.37 23.23 -5.41
CA PHE A 21 10.54 22.44 -4.21
C PHE A 21 9.73 23.00 -3.03
N VAL A 22 9.71 24.33 -2.81
CA VAL A 22 8.93 25.00 -1.75
C VAL A 22 7.43 24.88 -2.01
N SER A 23 6.98 25.04 -3.25
CA SER A 23 5.56 24.86 -3.59
C SER A 23 5.11 23.40 -3.49
N PHE A 24 5.96 22.45 -3.92
CA PHE A 24 5.78 21.04 -3.66
C PHE A 24 5.77 20.74 -2.15
N TRP A 25 6.64 21.40 -1.37
CA TRP A 25 6.77 21.26 0.08
C TRP A 25 5.52 21.76 0.81
N GLU A 26 4.97 22.90 0.44
CA GLU A 26 3.70 23.37 0.99
C GLU A 26 2.54 22.43 0.66
N GLN A 27 2.47 21.91 -0.57
CA GLN A 27 1.44 20.95 -0.95
C GLN A 27 1.62 19.60 -0.24
N ALA A 28 2.86 19.15 -0.07
CA ALA A 28 3.22 17.95 0.67
C ALA A 28 2.84 18.13 2.14
N MET A 29 3.24 19.23 2.80
CA MET A 29 2.92 19.54 4.20
C MET A 29 1.42 19.74 4.45
N LYS A 30 0.68 20.35 3.51
CA LYS A 30 -0.79 20.47 3.62
C LYS A 30 -1.47 19.09 3.57
N ARG A 31 -0.95 18.16 2.77
CA ARG A 31 -1.44 16.75 2.72
C ARG A 31 -0.91 15.90 3.88
N LEU A 32 0.30 16.18 4.32
CA LEU A 32 1.02 15.56 5.44
C LEU A 32 0.88 16.43 6.69
N SER A 33 -0.28 17.04 6.94
CA SER A 33 -0.53 17.73 8.22
C SER A 33 -0.41 16.68 9.33
N PHE A 34 0.81 16.52 9.84
CA PHE A 34 1.21 15.81 11.05
C PHE A 34 0.65 16.61 12.22
N SER A 35 -0.67 16.76 12.26
CA SER A 35 -1.33 17.01 13.53
C SER A 35 -0.93 15.85 14.44
N HIS A 36 -0.51 16.14 15.67
CA HIS A 36 -0.18 15.10 16.66
C HIS A 36 -1.24 13.97 16.67
N LYS A 37 -2.51 14.36 16.57
CA LYS A 37 -3.66 13.45 16.48
C LYS A 37 -3.69 12.60 15.21
N GLY A 38 -3.24 13.14 14.07
CA GLY A 38 -3.14 12.43 12.80
C GLY A 38 -2.03 11.39 12.81
N LEU A 39 -0.88 11.72 13.40
CA LEU A 39 0.24 10.78 13.57
C LEU A 39 -0.12 9.67 14.57
N GLU A 40 -0.72 10.02 15.70
CA GLU A 40 -1.25 9.06 16.67
C GLU A 40 -2.19 8.06 16.01
N ARG A 41 -3.15 8.54 15.20
CA ARG A 41 -4.05 7.68 14.43
C ARG A 41 -3.31 6.79 13.43
N ALA A 42 -2.30 7.33 12.74
CA ALA A 42 -1.53 6.58 11.74
C ALA A 42 -0.66 5.49 12.36
N ILE A 43 -0.01 5.78 13.50
CA ILE A 43 0.80 4.81 14.27
C ILE A 43 -0.13 3.75 14.88
N ALA A 44 -1.25 4.17 15.48
CA ALA A 44 -2.23 3.25 16.04
C ALA A 44 -2.85 2.34 14.98
N ALA A 45 -3.11 2.86 13.76
CA ALA A 45 -3.62 2.05 12.65
C ALA A 45 -2.56 1.10 12.07
N ALA A 46 -1.28 1.40 12.26
CA ALA A 46 -0.16 0.56 11.84
C ALA A 46 0.24 -0.49 12.90
N HIS A 47 -0.40 -0.49 14.08
CA HIS A 47 -0.14 -1.37 15.23
C HIS A 47 1.34 -1.48 15.56
N ILE A 48 1.99 -0.31 15.71
CA ILE A 48 3.39 -0.23 16.11
C ILE A 48 3.43 0.28 17.56
N ASP A 49 4.09 -0.48 18.44
CA ASP A 49 4.32 -0.13 19.85
C ASP A 49 5.41 0.93 20.01
N VAL A 50 5.25 2.08 19.36
CA VAL A 50 6.10 3.25 19.56
C VAL A 50 5.25 4.42 19.96
N ARG A 51 5.69 5.14 21.00
CA ARG A 51 5.04 6.40 21.36
C ARG A 51 5.20 7.38 20.19
N PRO A 52 4.20 8.25 19.90
CA PRO A 52 4.33 9.25 18.85
C PRO A 52 5.57 10.13 19.01
N GLN A 53 5.94 10.40 20.26
CA GLN A 53 7.13 11.16 20.66
C GLN A 53 8.41 10.44 20.20
N ASP A 54 8.53 9.16 20.56
CA ASP A 54 9.67 8.31 20.20
C ASP A 54 9.78 8.16 18.67
N PHE A 55 8.65 8.05 17.97
CA PHE A 55 8.62 8.00 16.50
C PHE A 55 9.13 9.31 15.86
N ILE A 56 8.73 10.47 16.38
CA ILE A 56 9.22 11.77 15.90
C ILE A 56 10.73 11.88 16.16
N LEU A 57 11.21 11.45 17.32
CA LEU A 57 12.65 11.48 17.66
C LEU A 57 13.46 10.59 16.71
N ILE A 58 12.99 9.37 16.44
CA ILE A 58 13.62 8.47 15.46
C ILE A 58 13.64 9.11 14.07
N LEU A 59 12.52 9.73 13.65
CA LEU A 59 12.43 10.39 12.35
C LEU A 59 13.41 11.57 12.24
N LEU A 60 13.51 12.41 13.28
CA LEU A 60 14.46 13.52 13.34
C LEU A 60 15.91 13.03 13.32
N ALA A 61 16.22 11.95 14.03
CA ALA A 61 17.54 11.33 14.01
C ALA A 61 17.89 10.83 12.60
N ILE A 62 16.96 10.16 11.91
CA ILE A 62 17.16 9.70 10.52
C ILE A 62 17.40 10.90 9.59
N ILE A 63 16.62 11.98 9.72
CA ILE A 63 16.79 13.20 8.92
C ILE A 63 18.16 13.82 9.16
N ALA A 64 18.56 13.99 10.43
CA ALA A 64 19.82 14.60 10.80
C ALA A 64 21.02 13.78 10.30
N ILE A 65 21.02 12.46 10.53
CA ILE A 65 22.10 11.57 10.07
C ILE A 65 22.19 11.56 8.54
N SER A 66 21.04 11.45 7.85
CA SER A 66 21.00 11.44 6.39
C SER A 66 21.48 12.77 5.80
N TRP A 67 21.11 13.90 6.41
CA TRP A 67 21.55 15.22 5.97
C TRP A 67 23.05 15.44 6.21
N VAL A 68 23.58 15.09 7.39
CA VAL A 68 25.02 15.22 7.69
C VAL A 68 25.85 14.36 6.74
N MET A 69 25.43 13.12 6.48
CA MET A 69 26.09 12.25 5.50
C MET A 69 26.09 12.88 4.09
N LEU A 70 24.94 13.38 3.65
CA LEU A 70 24.81 14.02 2.34
C LEU A 70 25.69 15.27 2.23
N ALA A 71 25.74 16.10 3.28
CA ALA A 71 26.54 17.31 3.32
C ALA A 71 28.05 17.04 3.31
N LEU A 72 28.48 15.98 4.01
CA LEU A 72 29.88 15.56 4.03
C LEU A 72 30.35 15.04 2.66
N VAL A 73 29.51 14.22 2.00
CA VAL A 73 29.82 13.64 0.68
C VAL A 73 29.83 14.70 -0.42
N LEU A 74 28.86 15.61 -0.42
CA LEU A 74 28.68 16.59 -1.50
C LEU A 74 29.38 17.93 -1.26
N ARG A 75 30.02 18.13 -0.09
CA ARG A 75 30.69 19.39 0.31
C ARG A 75 29.83 20.62 0.02
N LEU A 76 28.59 20.60 0.51
CA LEU A 76 27.56 21.58 0.16
C LEU A 76 27.93 22.99 0.63
N SER A 77 27.67 23.99 -0.22
CA SER A 77 27.68 25.39 0.19
C SER A 77 26.51 25.69 1.15
N PHE A 78 26.59 26.78 1.93
CA PHE A 78 25.57 27.12 2.93
C PHE A 78 24.14 27.16 2.35
N VAL A 79 23.97 27.73 1.16
CA VAL A 79 22.67 27.80 0.46
C VAL A 79 22.21 26.40 0.00
N ALA A 80 23.12 25.57 -0.53
CA ALA A 80 22.81 24.21 -0.94
C ALA A 80 22.50 23.29 0.27
N GLY A 81 23.08 23.57 1.44
CA GLY A 81 22.81 22.87 2.69
C GLY A 81 21.36 23.03 3.18
N ILE A 82 20.80 24.24 3.08
CA ILE A 82 19.41 24.52 3.49
C ILE A 82 18.42 23.81 2.56
N VAL A 83 18.62 23.88 1.24
CA VAL A 83 17.74 23.23 0.25
C VAL A 83 17.76 21.71 0.41
N THR A 84 18.94 21.12 0.61
CA THR A 84 19.08 19.66 0.81
C THR A 84 18.53 19.19 2.15
N LEU A 85 18.61 19.98 3.22
CA LEU A 85 17.98 19.66 4.50
C LEU A 85 16.47 19.56 4.33
N ALA A 86 15.87 20.55 3.67
CA ALA A 86 14.44 20.55 3.40
C ALA A 86 14.05 19.34 2.52
N ALA A 87 14.86 19.00 1.51
CA ALA A 87 14.65 17.81 0.67
C ALA A 87 14.72 16.48 1.43
N VAL A 88 15.72 16.31 2.30
CA VAL A 88 15.86 15.10 3.13
C VAL A 88 14.72 14.97 4.13
N ALA A 89 14.38 16.08 4.82
CA ALA A 89 13.23 16.11 5.71
C ALA A 89 11.93 15.73 4.99
N ALA A 90 11.79 16.18 3.74
CA ALA A 90 10.63 15.87 2.93
C ALA A 90 10.50 14.40 2.56
N LEU A 91 11.58 13.83 2.06
CA LEU A 91 11.61 12.42 1.68
C LEU A 91 11.41 11.53 2.90
N ALA A 92 12.00 11.88 4.05
CA ALA A 92 11.81 11.13 5.29
C ALA A 92 10.36 11.19 5.78
N ALA A 93 9.74 12.37 5.84
CA ALA A 93 8.35 12.53 6.29
C ALA A 93 7.35 11.85 5.34
N GLY A 94 7.54 12.02 4.03
CA GLY A 94 6.72 11.37 3.00
C GLY A 94 6.88 9.85 3.02
N GLY A 95 8.12 9.36 3.11
CA GLY A 95 8.43 7.94 3.22
C GLY A 95 7.83 7.30 4.47
N ALA A 96 7.96 7.95 5.62
CA ALA A 96 7.36 7.50 6.87
C ALA A 96 5.83 7.40 6.77
N HIS A 97 5.17 8.38 6.15
CA HIS A 97 3.72 8.36 5.96
C HIS A 97 3.27 7.22 5.04
N VAL A 98 3.96 7.01 3.92
CA VAL A 98 3.68 5.91 2.99
C VAL A 98 3.91 4.57 3.69
N TRP A 99 5.00 4.43 4.43
CA TRP A 99 5.32 3.22 5.16
C TRP A 99 4.26 2.88 6.24
N LEU A 100 3.83 3.87 7.04
CA LEU A 100 2.76 3.70 8.01
C LEU A 100 1.45 3.25 7.34
N ARG A 101 1.08 3.86 6.21
CA ARG A 101 -0.10 3.45 5.44
C ARG A 101 0.02 2.03 4.91
N MET A 102 1.19 1.65 4.37
CA MET A 102 1.43 0.28 3.90
C MET A 102 1.31 -0.72 5.06
N ARG A 103 1.85 -0.39 6.23
CA ARG A 103 1.77 -1.24 7.43
C ARG A 103 0.33 -1.39 7.92
N ALA A 104 -0.42 -0.28 7.99
CA ALA A 104 -1.83 -0.29 8.37
C ALA A 104 -2.69 -1.12 7.39
N ASN A 105 -2.48 -0.92 6.08
CA ASN A 105 -3.15 -1.72 5.06
C ASN A 105 -2.78 -3.21 5.19
N ALA A 106 -1.51 -3.54 5.42
CA ALA A 106 -1.08 -4.92 5.61
C ALA A 106 -1.74 -5.55 6.85
N TRP A 107 -1.85 -4.81 7.96
CA TRP A 107 -2.57 -5.25 9.15
C TRP A 107 -4.04 -5.55 8.86
N GLN A 108 -4.74 -4.64 8.19
CA GLN A 108 -6.13 -4.84 7.78
C GLN A 108 -6.29 -6.05 6.87
N GLN A 109 -5.42 -6.22 5.87
CA GLN A 109 -5.48 -7.36 4.95
C GLN A 109 -5.22 -8.69 5.66
N ASN A 110 -4.28 -8.73 6.62
CA ASN A 110 -4.02 -9.91 7.44
C ASN A 110 -5.23 -10.25 8.34
N PHE A 111 -5.88 -9.23 8.91
CA PHE A 111 -7.11 -9.41 9.69
C PHE A 111 -8.23 -9.97 8.84
N LEU A 112 -8.45 -9.39 7.66
CA LEU A 112 -9.42 -9.92 6.72
C LEU A 112 -9.05 -11.36 6.40
N GLY A 113 -7.77 -11.67 6.15
CA GLY A 113 -7.19 -13.02 6.03
C GLY A 113 -7.72 -14.02 7.05
N GLN A 114 -7.83 -13.62 8.31
CA GLN A 114 -8.30 -14.44 9.44
C GLN A 114 -9.84 -14.45 9.62
N LEU A 115 -10.58 -13.53 8.99
CA LEU A 115 -12.02 -13.33 9.20
C LEU A 115 -12.87 -14.59 8.95
N GLU A 116 -12.53 -15.39 7.95
CA GLU A 116 -13.21 -16.67 7.71
C GLU A 116 -13.10 -17.61 8.91
N LEU A 117 -11.90 -17.69 9.52
CA LEU A 117 -11.63 -18.54 10.68
C LEU A 117 -12.34 -17.99 11.93
N VAL A 118 -12.30 -16.66 12.13
CA VAL A 118 -13.06 -15.97 13.19
C VAL A 118 -14.54 -16.34 13.13
N LEU A 119 -15.16 -16.21 11.96
CA LEU A 119 -16.59 -16.48 11.78
C LEU A 119 -16.95 -17.95 12.05
N ARG A 120 -16.09 -18.88 11.64
CA ARG A 120 -16.27 -20.32 11.92
C ARG A 120 -16.16 -20.64 13.39
N MET A 121 -15.17 -20.07 14.07
CA MET A 121 -14.96 -20.25 15.51
C MET A 121 -16.12 -19.66 16.31
N MET A 122 -16.62 -18.48 15.92
CA MET A 122 -17.81 -17.89 16.54
C MET A 122 -19.05 -18.72 16.24
N SER A 123 -19.26 -19.15 15.00
CA SER A 123 -20.39 -20.00 14.62
C SER A 123 -20.43 -21.31 15.40
N SER A 124 -19.30 -22.02 15.48
CA SER A 124 -19.21 -23.27 16.24
C SER A 124 -19.53 -23.06 17.71
N SER A 125 -18.94 -22.02 18.32
CA SER A 125 -19.19 -21.64 19.71
C SER A 125 -20.67 -21.37 19.99
N LEU A 126 -21.32 -20.58 19.14
CA LEU A 126 -22.74 -20.26 19.24
C LEU A 126 -23.62 -21.53 19.10
N ARG A 127 -23.26 -22.47 18.21
CA ARG A 127 -23.99 -23.73 18.03
C ARG A 127 -23.94 -24.64 19.25
N VAL A 128 -22.87 -24.58 20.05
CA VAL A 128 -22.80 -25.32 21.34
C VAL A 128 -23.46 -24.55 22.49
N GLY A 129 -24.13 -23.44 22.19
CA GLY A 129 -24.91 -22.66 23.16
C GLY A 129 -24.11 -21.57 23.88
N LEU A 130 -22.86 -21.29 23.48
CA LEU A 130 -22.11 -20.16 24.04
C LEU A 130 -22.74 -18.85 23.60
N GLY A 131 -22.75 -17.85 24.49
CA GLY A 131 -23.17 -16.50 24.15
C GLY A 131 -22.17 -15.81 23.21
N LEU A 132 -22.64 -14.82 22.42
CA LEU A 132 -21.84 -14.06 21.47
C LEU A 132 -20.56 -13.46 22.09
N ARG A 133 -20.65 -12.95 23.32
CA ARG A 133 -19.49 -12.42 24.04
C ARG A 133 -18.43 -13.50 24.28
N GLN A 134 -18.84 -14.69 24.73
CA GLN A 134 -17.93 -15.80 25.01
C GLN A 134 -17.29 -16.34 23.72
N ALA A 135 -18.07 -16.40 22.64
CA ALA A 135 -17.57 -16.76 21.32
C ALA A 135 -16.46 -15.80 20.84
N MET A 136 -16.58 -14.49 21.12
CA MET A 136 -15.51 -13.52 20.83
C MET A 136 -14.32 -13.63 21.78
N VAL A 137 -14.51 -14.00 23.05
CA VAL A 137 -13.40 -14.28 23.96
C VAL A 137 -12.55 -15.44 23.44
N LEU A 138 -13.17 -16.52 22.94
CA LEU A 138 -12.42 -17.63 22.33
C LEU A 138 -11.56 -17.17 21.14
N VAL A 139 -12.03 -16.21 20.34
CA VAL A 139 -11.22 -15.61 19.26
C VAL A 139 -9.98 -14.90 19.83
N THR A 140 -10.07 -14.28 21.01
CA THR A 140 -8.93 -13.63 21.66
C THR A 140 -7.92 -14.62 22.25
N GLU A 141 -8.38 -15.82 22.62
CA GLU A 141 -7.54 -16.86 23.24
C GLU A 141 -6.84 -17.73 22.18
N GLU A 142 -7.55 -18.08 21.10
CA GLU A 142 -7.11 -19.10 20.15
C GLU A 142 -6.41 -18.54 18.89
N LEU A 143 -6.69 -17.28 18.51
CA LEU A 143 -6.12 -16.72 17.29
C LEU A 143 -4.86 -15.89 17.55
N ALA A 144 -4.02 -15.82 16.53
CA ALA A 144 -2.91 -14.88 16.49
C ALA A 144 -3.39 -13.47 16.14
N ASP A 145 -2.52 -12.48 16.35
CA ASP A 145 -2.74 -11.15 15.79
C ASP A 145 -2.79 -11.21 14.26
N PRO A 146 -3.57 -10.35 13.60
CA PRO A 146 -4.31 -9.20 14.14
C PRO A 146 -5.71 -9.47 14.73
N ALA A 147 -6.31 -10.64 14.52
CA ALA A 147 -7.66 -10.94 15.01
C ALA A 147 -7.75 -10.87 16.53
N ARG A 148 -6.81 -11.51 17.24
CA ARG A 148 -6.74 -11.45 18.70
C ARG A 148 -6.74 -10.02 19.23
N HIS A 149 -5.84 -9.17 18.74
CA HIS A 149 -5.75 -7.77 19.16
C HIS A 149 -7.07 -7.01 18.97
N GLU A 150 -7.68 -7.09 17.79
CA GLU A 150 -8.90 -6.33 17.49
C GLU A 150 -10.12 -6.82 18.30
N PHE A 151 -10.28 -8.14 18.47
CA PHE A 151 -11.35 -8.69 19.30
C PHE A 151 -11.07 -8.45 20.80
N SER A 152 -9.81 -8.45 21.23
CA SER A 152 -9.43 -8.09 22.61
C SER A 152 -9.81 -6.65 22.92
N ARG A 153 -9.64 -5.76 21.94
CA ARG A 153 -10.11 -4.38 22.04
C ARG A 153 -11.64 -4.28 22.13
N VAL A 154 -12.38 -5.05 21.34
CA VAL A 154 -13.86 -5.11 21.44
C VAL A 154 -14.31 -5.58 22.83
N ILE A 155 -13.70 -6.65 23.35
CA ILE A 155 -13.99 -7.16 24.70
C ILE A 155 -13.59 -6.13 25.78
N GLY A 156 -12.43 -5.49 25.63
CA GLY A 156 -11.95 -4.45 26.54
C GLY A 156 -12.87 -3.23 26.59
N GLU A 157 -13.31 -2.72 25.43
CA GLU A 157 -14.30 -1.64 25.34
C GLU A 157 -15.62 -2.06 26.02
N SER A 158 -16.03 -3.32 25.84
CA SER A 158 -17.24 -3.84 26.48
C SER A 158 -17.12 -3.94 28.00
N ASN A 159 -15.95 -4.32 28.53
CA ASN A 159 -15.70 -4.41 29.96
C ASN A 159 -15.78 -3.06 30.68
N VAL A 160 -15.51 -1.95 29.98
CA VAL A 160 -15.61 -0.59 30.51
C VAL A 160 -16.97 0.07 30.21
N GLY A 161 -17.96 -0.71 29.78
CA GLY A 161 -19.36 -0.28 29.67
C GLY A 161 -19.85 0.08 28.27
N VAL A 162 -19.03 -0.07 27.22
CA VAL A 162 -19.51 0.10 25.83
C VAL A 162 -20.40 -1.10 25.46
N PRO A 163 -21.59 -0.91 24.87
CA PRO A 163 -22.39 -2.03 24.40
C PRO A 163 -21.62 -2.87 23.38
N LEU A 164 -21.67 -4.20 23.52
CA LEU A 164 -20.86 -5.14 22.76
C LEU A 164 -21.01 -4.97 21.23
N LEU A 165 -22.24 -4.78 20.77
CA LEU A 165 -22.55 -4.57 19.35
C LEU A 165 -22.00 -3.23 18.84
N ASP A 166 -21.94 -2.20 19.69
CA ASP A 166 -21.40 -0.89 19.32
C ASP A 166 -19.86 -0.92 19.25
N ALA A 167 -19.22 -1.66 20.16
CA ALA A 167 -17.79 -1.93 20.09
C ALA A 167 -17.42 -2.73 18.81
N LEU A 168 -18.28 -3.66 18.39
CA LEU A 168 -18.12 -4.40 17.14
C LEU A 168 -18.30 -3.52 15.90
N ASP A 169 -19.27 -2.60 15.91
CA ASP A 169 -19.43 -1.63 14.82
C ASP A 169 -18.21 -0.71 14.68
N LYS A 170 -17.63 -0.25 15.80
CA LYS A 170 -16.37 0.49 15.79
C LYS A 170 -15.23 -0.32 15.18
N LEU A 171 -15.20 -1.64 15.36
CA LEU A 171 -14.23 -2.50 14.68
C LEU A 171 -14.46 -2.51 13.16
N ALA A 172 -15.71 -2.60 12.71
CA ALA A 172 -16.05 -2.50 11.28
C ALA A 172 -15.75 -1.11 10.68
N GLU A 173 -15.79 -0.04 11.47
CA GLU A 173 -15.34 1.30 11.05
C GLU A 173 -13.81 1.39 10.94
N ARG A 174 -13.05 0.75 11.85
CA ARG A 174 -11.58 0.71 11.81
C ARG A 174 -11.04 -0.14 10.66
N ILE A 175 -11.77 -1.19 10.28
CA ILE A 175 -11.44 -2.08 9.16
C ILE A 175 -12.57 -1.97 8.14
N PRO A 176 -12.57 -0.91 7.29
CA PRO A 176 -13.67 -0.59 6.38
C PRO A 176 -13.68 -1.51 5.15
N ALA A 177 -13.94 -2.80 5.39
CA ALA A 177 -14.07 -3.83 4.37
C ALA A 177 -15.52 -4.28 4.27
N GLY A 178 -15.95 -4.66 3.06
CA GLY A 178 -17.32 -5.13 2.81
C GLY A 178 -17.68 -6.35 3.66
N GLU A 179 -16.73 -7.27 3.86
CA GLU A 179 -16.89 -8.45 4.70
C GLU A 179 -17.12 -8.10 6.17
N MET A 180 -16.43 -7.07 6.68
CA MET A 180 -16.60 -6.60 8.06
C MET A 180 -17.93 -5.91 8.29
N GLN A 181 -18.34 -5.06 7.34
CA GLN A 181 -19.65 -4.43 7.39
C GLN A 181 -20.78 -5.47 7.32
N MET A 182 -20.61 -6.50 6.48
CA MET A 182 -21.56 -7.60 6.37
C MET A 182 -21.64 -8.41 7.67
N MET A 183 -20.50 -8.74 8.29
CA MET A 183 -20.45 -9.41 9.59
C MET A 183 -21.14 -8.58 10.69
N SER A 184 -20.76 -7.32 10.86
CA SER A 184 -21.28 -6.49 11.95
C SER A 184 -22.79 -6.29 11.85
N ARG A 185 -23.29 -6.00 10.63
CA ARG A 185 -24.72 -5.85 10.36
C ARG A 185 -25.48 -7.16 10.59
N ALA A 186 -24.95 -8.28 10.11
CA ALA A 186 -25.55 -9.59 10.32
C ALA A 186 -25.68 -9.91 11.82
N ILE A 187 -24.61 -9.69 12.60
CA ILE A 187 -24.62 -9.90 14.05
C ILE A 187 -25.64 -8.99 14.73
N ARG A 188 -25.67 -7.69 14.38
CA ARG A 188 -26.60 -6.72 14.99
C ARG A 188 -28.06 -7.08 14.71
N VAL A 189 -28.41 -7.35 13.46
CA VAL A 189 -29.78 -7.73 13.07
C VAL A 189 -30.19 -9.03 13.75
N GLN A 190 -29.33 -10.04 13.70
CA GLN A 190 -29.67 -11.37 14.21
C GLN A 190 -29.75 -11.42 15.74
N SER A 191 -28.95 -10.62 16.43
CA SER A 191 -29.02 -10.48 17.89
C SER A 191 -30.29 -9.78 18.36
N GLN A 192 -30.91 -8.95 17.52
CA GLN A 192 -32.18 -8.28 17.82
C GLN A 192 -33.41 -9.15 17.51
N THR A 193 -33.33 -9.95 16.43
CA THR A 193 -34.44 -10.80 15.99
C THR A 193 -34.44 -12.20 16.64
N GLY A 194 -33.35 -12.59 17.30
CA GLY A 194 -33.25 -13.83 18.08
C GLY A 194 -33.16 -15.13 17.29
N GLY A 195 -33.01 -15.08 15.96
CA GLY A 195 -32.79 -16.30 15.16
C GLY A 195 -31.34 -16.83 15.22
N ASP A 196 -31.04 -17.83 14.40
CA ASP A 196 -29.79 -18.60 14.49
C ASP A 196 -28.56 -17.82 13.97
N LEU A 197 -27.91 -17.09 14.88
CA LEU A 197 -26.66 -16.38 14.60
C LEU A 197 -25.54 -17.33 14.18
N GLY A 198 -25.49 -18.55 14.74
CA GLY A 198 -24.51 -19.56 14.36
C GLY A 198 -24.60 -19.91 12.88
N GLN A 199 -25.81 -20.17 12.37
CA GLN A 199 -26.04 -20.44 10.96
C GLN A 199 -25.69 -19.25 10.07
N VAL A 200 -26.05 -18.02 10.47
CA VAL A 200 -25.74 -16.80 9.71
C VAL A 200 -24.22 -16.60 9.58
N LEU A 201 -23.46 -16.79 10.66
CA LEU A 201 -22.00 -16.65 10.61
C LEU A 201 -21.33 -17.76 9.79
N GLU A 202 -21.84 -19.01 9.82
CA GLU A 202 -21.31 -20.09 8.96
C GLU A 202 -21.55 -19.81 7.48
N ASN A 203 -22.75 -19.33 7.13
CA ASN A 203 -23.08 -18.94 5.76
C ASN A 203 -22.15 -17.82 5.27
N LEU A 204 -21.91 -16.82 6.12
CA LEU A 204 -20.99 -15.72 5.82
C LEU A 204 -19.54 -16.21 5.64
N ALA A 205 -19.07 -17.12 6.50
CA ALA A 205 -17.76 -17.74 6.36
C ALA A 205 -17.64 -18.50 5.02
N GLY A 206 -18.70 -19.21 4.62
CA GLY A 206 -18.79 -19.85 3.30
C GLY A 206 -18.68 -18.86 2.14
N THR A 207 -19.45 -17.77 2.18
CA THR A 207 -19.41 -16.72 1.16
C THR A 207 -18.01 -16.10 1.02
N ILE A 208 -17.35 -15.79 2.14
CA ILE A 208 -15.99 -15.21 2.14
C ILE A 208 -14.98 -16.21 1.54
N ARG A 209 -15.08 -17.49 1.92
CA ARG A 209 -14.23 -18.57 1.37
C ARG A 209 -14.39 -18.68 -0.14
N ASP A 210 -15.63 -18.67 -0.63
CA ASP A 210 -15.93 -18.83 -2.06
C ASP A 210 -15.44 -17.63 -2.86
N ARG A 211 -15.64 -16.40 -2.34
CA ARG A 211 -15.09 -15.18 -2.92
C ARG A 211 -13.56 -15.25 -3.04
N ARG A 212 -12.87 -15.74 -2.01
CA ARG A 212 -11.41 -15.92 -2.04
C ARG A 212 -10.96 -16.98 -3.03
N ARG A 213 -11.68 -18.10 -3.12
CA ARG A 213 -11.39 -19.15 -4.10
C ARG A 213 -11.54 -18.61 -5.52
N LEU A 214 -12.61 -17.86 -5.78
CA LEU A 214 -12.82 -17.20 -7.07
C LEU A 214 -11.69 -16.21 -7.39
N GLN A 215 -11.34 -15.32 -6.46
CA GLN A 215 -10.23 -14.37 -6.67
C GLN A 215 -8.88 -15.05 -6.88
N ARG A 216 -8.60 -16.18 -6.20
CA ARG A 216 -7.38 -16.96 -6.43
C ARG A 216 -7.39 -17.62 -7.80
N ARG A 217 -8.54 -18.13 -8.24
CA ARG A 217 -8.71 -18.72 -9.58
C ARG A 217 -8.52 -17.67 -10.67
N ILE A 218 -9.12 -16.49 -10.53
CA ILE A 218 -8.93 -15.36 -11.45
C ILE A 218 -7.45 -14.97 -11.50
N ARG A 219 -6.79 -14.81 -10.34
CA ARG A 219 -5.34 -14.50 -10.29
C ARG A 219 -4.48 -15.57 -10.95
N ALA A 220 -4.78 -16.85 -10.74
CA ALA A 220 -4.06 -17.95 -11.37
C ALA A 220 -4.23 -17.96 -12.89
N LEU A 221 -5.46 -17.87 -13.39
CA LEU A 221 -5.76 -17.85 -14.82
C LEU A 221 -5.14 -16.62 -15.51
N THR A 222 -5.22 -15.45 -14.89
CA THR A 222 -4.63 -14.22 -15.43
C THR A 222 -3.11 -14.23 -15.34
N SER A 223 -2.50 -14.91 -14.37
CA SER A 223 -1.03 -15.03 -14.26
C SER A 223 -0.41 -15.75 -15.46
N GLN A 224 -1.07 -16.79 -15.98
CA GLN A 224 -0.65 -17.48 -17.19
C GLN A 224 -0.71 -16.56 -18.41
N GLY A 225 -1.83 -15.84 -18.58
CA GLY A 225 -1.98 -14.85 -19.66
C GLY A 225 -0.95 -13.72 -19.58
N ARG A 226 -0.65 -13.25 -18.36
CA ARG A 226 0.40 -12.25 -18.08
C ARG A 226 1.78 -12.75 -18.49
N ALA A 227 2.15 -13.96 -18.08
CA ALA A 227 3.43 -14.56 -18.43
C ALA A 227 3.61 -14.67 -19.95
N SER A 228 2.59 -15.19 -20.65
CA SER A 228 2.61 -15.27 -22.12
C SER A 228 2.71 -13.88 -22.78
N GLY A 229 1.95 -12.90 -22.27
CA GLY A 229 2.01 -11.52 -22.77
C GLY A 229 3.38 -10.87 -22.56
N TYR A 230 4.00 -11.06 -21.40
CA TYR A 230 5.35 -10.55 -21.14
C TYR A 230 6.40 -11.22 -22.00
N ILE A 231 6.29 -12.53 -22.27
CA ILE A 231 7.18 -13.23 -23.20
C ILE A 231 7.05 -12.64 -24.62
N LEU A 232 5.83 -12.38 -25.08
CA LEU A 232 5.58 -11.82 -26.41
C LEU A 232 6.22 -10.43 -26.58
N VAL A 233 6.08 -9.56 -25.56
CA VAL A 233 6.67 -8.20 -25.54
C VAL A 233 8.20 -8.23 -25.39
N ALA A 234 8.73 -9.21 -24.65
CA ALA A 234 10.17 -9.34 -24.44
C ALA A 234 10.90 -9.87 -25.69
N LEU A 235 10.21 -10.63 -26.54
CA LEU A 235 10.83 -11.36 -27.65
C LEU A 235 11.46 -10.42 -28.71
N PRO A 236 10.78 -9.38 -29.23
CA PRO A 236 11.40 -8.46 -30.20
C PRO A 236 12.57 -7.66 -29.62
N ILE A 237 12.51 -7.29 -28.33
CA ILE A 237 13.61 -6.64 -27.63
C ILE A 237 14.82 -7.57 -27.55
N PHE A 238 14.59 -8.82 -27.15
CA PHE A 238 15.66 -9.82 -27.04
C PHE A 238 16.28 -10.14 -28.40
N VAL A 239 15.46 -10.36 -29.43
CA VAL A 239 15.92 -10.60 -30.80
C VAL A 239 16.68 -9.39 -31.34
N GLY A 240 16.19 -8.17 -31.11
CA GLY A 240 16.85 -6.94 -31.50
C GLY A 240 18.24 -6.79 -30.88
N LEU A 241 18.34 -7.03 -29.56
CA LEU A 241 19.62 -7.02 -28.84
C LEU A 241 20.57 -8.11 -29.36
N PHE A 242 20.07 -9.32 -29.58
CA PHE A 242 20.84 -10.45 -30.11
C PHE A 242 21.41 -10.16 -31.50
N VAL A 243 20.62 -9.56 -32.39
CA VAL A 243 21.06 -9.18 -33.74
C VAL A 243 22.14 -8.10 -33.66
N VAL A 244 21.95 -7.08 -32.81
CA VAL A 244 22.94 -6.00 -32.62
C VAL A 244 24.26 -6.54 -32.05
N SER A 245 24.21 -7.50 -31.11
CA SER A 245 25.42 -8.05 -30.48
C SER A 245 26.18 -9.05 -31.36
N THR A 246 25.47 -9.82 -32.18
CA THR A 246 26.05 -10.99 -32.86
C THR A 246 26.31 -10.73 -34.34
N GLN A 247 25.50 -9.87 -34.99
CA GLN A 247 25.59 -9.60 -36.42
C GLN A 247 25.89 -8.13 -36.68
N HIS A 248 27.19 -7.79 -36.71
CA HIS A 248 27.66 -6.41 -36.88
C HIS A 248 27.08 -5.70 -38.11
N GLN A 249 27.02 -6.36 -39.28
CA GLN A 249 26.50 -5.74 -40.50
C GLN A 249 24.98 -5.48 -40.44
N MET A 250 24.22 -6.45 -39.92
CA MET A 250 22.75 -6.37 -39.87
C MET A 250 22.28 -5.46 -38.72
N GLY A 251 22.97 -5.49 -37.58
CA GLY A 251 22.77 -4.56 -36.47
C GLY A 251 23.09 -3.11 -36.85
N ALA A 252 24.19 -2.88 -37.58
CA ALA A 252 24.50 -1.54 -38.10
C ALA A 252 23.46 -1.05 -39.11
N ALA A 253 22.95 -1.93 -39.98
CA ALA A 253 21.86 -1.58 -40.88
C ALA A 253 20.58 -1.18 -40.13
N LEU A 254 20.23 -1.90 -39.04
CA LEU A 254 19.09 -1.59 -38.18
C LEU A 254 19.24 -0.23 -37.45
N LEU A 255 20.43 0.09 -36.95
CA LEU A 255 20.66 1.28 -36.12
C LEU A 255 21.00 2.55 -36.90
N PHE A 256 21.60 2.43 -38.09
CA PHE A 256 22.16 3.59 -38.80
C PHE A 256 21.51 3.90 -40.14
N THR A 257 20.56 3.09 -40.63
CA THR A 257 19.85 3.35 -41.90
C THR A 257 18.45 3.91 -41.66
N SER A 258 17.94 4.70 -42.61
CA SER A 258 16.57 5.24 -42.55
C SER A 258 15.51 4.14 -42.51
N ILE A 259 15.74 3.03 -43.23
CA ILE A 259 14.86 1.85 -43.23
C ILE A 259 14.89 1.16 -41.85
N GLY A 260 16.07 1.01 -41.24
CA GLY A 260 16.22 0.46 -39.91
C GLY A 260 15.44 1.22 -38.83
N HIS A 261 15.50 2.55 -38.85
CA HIS A 261 14.71 3.40 -37.96
C HIS A 261 13.20 3.26 -38.16
N MET A 262 12.72 3.11 -39.41
CA MET A 262 11.31 2.85 -39.68
C MET A 262 10.86 1.51 -39.10
N VAL A 263 11.68 0.47 -39.23
CA VAL A 263 11.41 -0.86 -38.66
C VAL A 263 11.38 -0.82 -37.14
N ILE A 264 12.37 -0.18 -36.51
CA ILE A 264 12.40 -0.01 -35.05
C ILE A 264 11.17 0.79 -34.57
N GLY A 265 10.83 1.87 -35.27
CA GLY A 265 9.64 2.66 -34.96
C GLY A 265 8.34 1.84 -35.05
N ALA A 266 8.19 1.02 -36.08
CA ALA A 266 7.05 0.12 -36.23
C ALA A 266 6.98 -0.94 -35.13
N VAL A 267 8.12 -1.55 -34.77
CA VAL A 267 8.22 -2.51 -33.67
C VAL A 267 7.85 -1.86 -32.34
N VAL A 268 8.40 -0.69 -32.04
CA VAL A 268 8.07 0.05 -30.80
C VAL A 268 6.59 0.41 -30.76
N ALA A 269 6.00 0.84 -31.87
CA ALA A 269 4.56 1.14 -31.93
C ALA A 269 3.71 -0.10 -31.67
N LEU A 270 4.06 -1.25 -32.27
CA LEU A 270 3.38 -2.52 -32.03
C LEU A 270 3.54 -2.99 -30.57
N GLU A 271 4.72 -2.83 -29.98
CA GLU A 271 5.00 -3.17 -28.58
C GLU A 271 4.19 -2.32 -27.60
N VAL A 272 4.10 -1.01 -27.86
CA VAL A 272 3.29 -0.10 -27.03
C VAL A 272 1.81 -0.46 -27.14
N MET A 273 1.31 -0.79 -28.33
CA MET A 273 -0.07 -1.24 -28.51
C MET A 273 -0.34 -2.59 -27.82
N ALA A 274 0.58 -3.54 -27.93
CA ALA A 274 0.51 -4.84 -27.25
C ALA A 274 0.50 -4.66 -25.72
N GLY A 275 1.42 -3.85 -25.18
CA GLY A 275 1.49 -3.52 -23.76
C GLY A 275 0.22 -2.83 -23.26
N ALA A 276 -0.34 -1.89 -24.03
CA ALA A 276 -1.58 -1.21 -23.69
C ALA A 276 -2.80 -2.16 -23.71
N ALA A 277 -2.88 -3.07 -24.68
CA ALA A 277 -3.94 -4.08 -24.76
C ALA A 277 -3.88 -5.04 -23.55
N ILE A 278 -2.68 -5.51 -23.18
CA ILE A 278 -2.46 -6.31 -21.98
C ILE A 278 -2.90 -5.52 -20.75
N ALA A 279 -2.41 -4.28 -20.56
CA ALA A 279 -2.76 -3.45 -19.41
C ALA A 279 -4.28 -3.18 -19.29
N LYS A 280 -4.99 -3.08 -20.42
CA LYS A 280 -6.45 -2.90 -20.44
C LYS A 280 -7.18 -4.15 -19.99
N ILE A 281 -6.79 -5.34 -20.47
CA ILE A 281 -7.36 -6.62 -20.01
C ILE A 281 -7.16 -6.78 -18.50
N LEU A 282 -6.00 -6.36 -17.99
CA LEU A 282 -5.64 -6.47 -16.58
C LEU A 282 -6.42 -5.56 -15.63
N ARG A 283 -7.01 -4.47 -16.12
CA ARG A 283 -7.77 -3.52 -15.30
C ARG A 283 -9.20 -3.97 -15.00
N PHE A 284 -9.70 -5.02 -15.65
CA PHE A 284 -11.05 -5.55 -15.40
C PHE A 284 -11.14 -6.47 -14.16
N ASP A 285 -10.01 -6.80 -13.54
CA ASP A 285 -9.93 -7.71 -12.38
C ASP A 285 -9.76 -7.00 -11.01
N GLY A 286 -9.83 -5.67 -10.96
CA GLY A 286 -9.58 -4.84 -9.76
C GLY A 286 -10.83 -4.20 -9.19
#